data_AF-A0A7C1AG77-F1
#
_entry.id   AF-A0A7C1AG77-F1
#
_cell.length_a   1.000
_cell.length_b   1.000
_cell.length_c   1.000
_cell.angle_alpha   90.00
_cell.angle_beta   90.00
_cell.angle_gamma   90.00
#
_symmetry.space_group_name_H-M   'P 1'
#
loop_
_entity.id
_entity.type
_entity.pdbx_description
1 polymer ?
#
loop_
_entity_poly.entity_id
_entity_poly.type
_entity_poly.pdbx_seq_one_letter_code
_entity_poly.pdbx_strand_id
1 'polypeptide(L)'
;MEKQYRFGISTTVDLSVDIFTQLDIFARAGFDFISLSARPAHSRFFDREAFAEVLRRVEELGFFIESAHFPFWEGYDPAAMEEKDRELA
;
A
#
# COMPACT_ATOMS: atom_id res chain seq x y z
N MET A 1 33.13 0.56 -7.08
CA MET A 1 31.85 0.19 -6.44
C MET A 1 30.82 0.04 -7.55
N GLU A 2 30.27 -1.16 -7.71
CA GLU A 2 29.08 -1.33 -8.56
C GLU A 2 27.91 -0.55 -7.95
N LYS A 3 27.08 0.08 -8.78
CA LYS A 3 25.85 0.70 -8.32
C LYS A 3 24.91 -0.41 -7.86
N GLN A 4 24.58 -0.45 -6.58
CA GLN A 4 23.49 -1.29 -6.08
C GLN A 4 22.18 -0.55 -6.30
N TYR A 5 21.32 -1.13 -7.14
CA TYR A 5 19.97 -0.65 -7.37
C TYR A 5 19.06 -1.19 -6.27
N ARG A 6 18.23 -0.31 -5.69
CA ARG A 6 17.21 -0.69 -4.73
C ARG A 6 15.89 -0.91 -5.47
N PHE A 7 15.19 -1.99 -5.15
CA PHE A 7 13.95 -2.35 -5.83
C PHE A 7 12.77 -2.33 -4.87
N GLY A 8 11.71 -1.65 -5.28
CA GLY A 8 10.44 -1.62 -4.56
C GLY A 8 9.37 -2.45 -5.25
N ILE A 9 8.34 -2.83 -4.48
CA ILE A 9 7.15 -3.49 -5.01
C ILE A 9 5.88 -2.90 -4.43
N SER A 10 4.84 -2.80 -5.25
CA SER A 10 3.52 -2.37 -4.79
C SER A 10 2.72 -3.57 -4.28
N THR A 11 2.10 -3.42 -3.13
CA THR A 11 1.08 -4.34 -2.59
C THR A 11 -0.21 -4.38 -3.43
N THR A 12 -0.34 -3.49 -4.42
CA THR A 12 -1.42 -3.53 -5.43
C THR A 12 -1.18 -4.56 -6.53
N VAL A 13 -0.04 -5.27 -6.53
CA VAL A 13 0.29 -6.28 -7.56
C VAL A 13 -0.72 -7.43 -7.58
N ASP A 14 -1.29 -7.79 -6.43
CA ASP A 14 -2.33 -8.81 -6.33
C ASP A 14 -3.20 -8.57 -5.09
N LEU A 15 -4.33 -7.88 -5.24
CA LEU A 15 -5.23 -7.60 -4.12
C LEU A 15 -6.04 -8.80 -3.63
N SER A 16 -5.93 -9.97 -4.29
CA SER A 16 -6.60 -11.21 -3.86
C SER A 16 -5.87 -11.91 -2.72
N VAL A 17 -4.57 -11.61 -2.55
CA VAL A 17 -3.73 -12.13 -1.47
C VAL A 17 -3.75 -11.15 -0.29
N ASP A 18 -3.95 -11.66 0.92
CA ASP A 18 -3.92 -10.81 2.12
C ASP A 18 -2.57 -10.10 2.29
N ILE A 19 -2.62 -8.93 2.93
CA ILE A 19 -1.46 -8.06 3.05
C ILE A 19 -0.28 -8.73 3.79
N PHE A 20 -0.54 -9.53 4.82
CA PHE A 20 0.52 -10.15 5.62
C PHE A 20 1.27 -11.22 4.81
N THR A 21 0.53 -12.04 4.06
CA THR A 21 1.12 -13.03 3.15
C THR A 21 1.96 -12.34 2.05
N GLN A 22 1.50 -11.22 1.48
CA GLN A 22 2.28 -10.48 0.49
C GLN A 22 3.59 -9.92 1.07
N LEU A 23 3.52 -9.31 2.26
CA LEU A 23 4.71 -8.77 2.92
C LEU A 23 5.76 -9.86 3.16
N ASP A 24 5.35 -11.04 3.59
CA ASP A 24 6.24 -12.18 3.78
C ASP A 24 6.88 -12.67 2.47
N ILE A 25 6.11 -12.70 1.38
CA ILE A 25 6.62 -13.04 0.04
C ILE A 25 7.66 -12.01 -0.40
N PHE A 26 7.36 -10.72 -0.26
CA PHE A 26 8.24 -9.64 -0.68
C PHE A 26 9.56 -9.66 0.10
N ALA A 27 9.50 -9.94 1.41
CA ALA A 27 10.69 -9.98 2.25
C ALA A 27 11.63 -11.11 1.81
N ARG A 28 11.06 -12.28 1.46
CA ARG A 28 11.82 -13.42 0.93
C ARG A 28 12.37 -13.18 -0.47
N ALA A 29 11.69 -12.36 -1.27
CA ALA A 29 12.12 -11.99 -2.63
C ALA A 29 13.25 -10.95 -2.63
N GLY A 30 13.54 -10.32 -1.48
CA GLY A 30 14.66 -9.38 -1.33
C GLY A 30 14.38 -7.97 -1.82
N PHE A 31 13.11 -7.52 -1.79
CA PHE A 31 12.77 -6.12 -2.05
C PHE A 31 13.27 -5.21 -0.92
N ASP A 32 13.61 -3.97 -1.26
CA ASP A 32 14.10 -2.95 -0.33
C ASP A 32 12.98 -2.15 0.34
N PHE A 33 11.85 -2.01 -0.36
CA PHE A 33 10.74 -1.15 0.04
C PHE A 33 9.43 -1.53 -0.60
N ILE A 34 8.36 -0.97 -0.05
CA ILE A 34 7.01 -1.20 -0.56
C ILE A 34 6.31 0.11 -0.89
N SER A 35 5.39 0.02 -1.85
CA SER A 35 4.28 0.95 -1.99
C SER A 35 3.02 0.28 -1.44
N LEU A 36 2.38 0.90 -0.45
CA LEU A 36 1.26 0.30 0.27
C LEU A 36 -0.08 0.73 -0.34
N SER A 37 -0.95 -0.22 -0.66
CA SER A 37 -2.32 0.08 -1.06
C SER A 37 -3.06 0.66 0.14
N ALA A 38 -3.76 1.78 -0.02
CA ALA A 38 -4.64 2.32 1.02
C ALA A 38 -6.07 1.78 0.89
N ARG A 39 -6.26 0.61 0.26
CA ARG A 39 -7.57 -0.05 0.14
C ARG A 39 -8.02 -0.60 1.50
N PRO A 40 -9.22 -0.22 2.01
CA PRO A 40 -9.69 -0.69 3.31
C PRO A 40 -9.85 -2.21 3.39
N ALA A 41 -10.19 -2.87 2.28
CA ALA A 41 -10.29 -4.32 2.24
C ALA A 41 -8.94 -5.06 2.30
N HIS A 42 -7.84 -4.37 1.97
CA HIS A 42 -6.51 -4.98 1.82
C HIS A 42 -5.58 -4.62 2.98
N SER A 43 -5.21 -3.35 3.09
CA SER A 43 -4.32 -2.87 4.16
C SER A 43 -5.07 -2.48 5.43
N ARG A 44 -6.41 -2.49 5.41
CA ARG A 44 -7.23 -2.00 6.53
C ARG A 44 -7.00 -0.52 6.84
N PHE A 45 -6.61 0.28 5.86
CA PHE A 45 -6.19 1.68 6.02
C PHE A 45 -7.06 2.59 6.92
N PHE A 46 -8.39 2.43 6.92
CA PHE A 46 -9.29 3.22 7.77
C PHE A 46 -9.53 2.65 9.17
N ASP A 47 -9.15 1.40 9.41
CA ASP A 47 -9.19 0.77 10.73
C ASP A 47 -7.85 1.00 11.42
N ARG A 48 -7.83 1.89 12.40
CA ARG A 48 -6.60 2.32 13.06
C ARG A 48 -5.84 1.17 13.72
N GLU A 49 -6.55 0.26 14.38
CA GLU A 49 -5.92 -0.86 15.09
C GLU A 49 -5.39 -1.87 14.08
N ALA A 50 -6.24 -2.31 13.15
CA ALA A 50 -5.82 -3.27 12.13
C ALA A 50 -4.71 -2.73 11.21
N PHE A 51 -4.70 -1.43 10.91
CA PHE A 51 -3.63 -0.80 10.12
C PHE A 51 -2.33 -0.70 10.90
N ALA A 52 -2.37 -0.42 12.21
CA ALA A 52 -1.17 -0.41 13.05
C ALA A 52 -0.45 -1.77 13.02
N GLU A 53 -1.21 -2.86 12.93
CA GLU A 53 -0.67 -4.22 12.85
C GLU A 53 0.06 -4.45 11.52
N VAL A 54 -0.43 -3.88 10.43
CA VAL A 54 0.26 -3.87 9.13
C VAL A 54 1.56 -3.08 9.22
N LEU A 55 1.53 -1.88 9.79
CA LEU A 55 2.73 -1.04 9.95
C LEU A 55 3.80 -1.74 10.80
N ARG A 56 3.40 -2.37 11.91
CA ARG A 56 4.31 -3.15 12.74
C ARG A 56 4.92 -4.31 11.96
N ARG A 57 4.14 -5.02 11.13
CA ARG A 57 4.68 -6.11 10.30
C ARG A 57 5.69 -5.61 9.27
N VAL A 58 5.41 -4.47 8.64
CA VAL A 58 6.33 -3.83 7.68
C VAL A 58 7.67 -3.51 8.36
N GLU A 59 7.62 -2.93 9.56
CA GLU A 59 8.81 -2.62 10.36
C GLU A 59 9.60 -3.89 10.75
N GLU A 60 8.91 -4.93 11.22
CA GLU A 60 9.54 -6.22 11.57
C GLU A 60 10.27 -6.89 10.40
N LEU A 61 9.77 -6.69 9.18
CA LEU A 61 10.37 -7.21 7.96
C LEU A 61 11.48 -6.32 7.39
N GLY A 62 11.76 -5.18 8.03
CA GLY A 62 12.81 -4.25 7.62
C GLY A 62 12.47 -3.43 6.38
N PHE A 63 11.19 -3.38 6.00
CA PHE A 63 10.73 -2.55 4.89
C PHE A 63 10.60 -1.09 5.31
N PHE A 64 10.86 -0.18 4.36
CA PHE A 64 10.31 1.17 4.43
C PHE A 64 9.13 1.31 3.46
N ILE A 65 8.14 2.11 3.83
CA ILE A 65 7.01 2.45 2.95
C ILE A 65 7.42 3.71 2.18
N GLU A 66 7.62 3.58 0.88
CA GLU A 66 7.98 4.72 0.02
C GLU A 66 6.76 5.59 -0.29
N SER A 67 5.63 4.94 -0.57
CA SER A 67 4.41 5.62 -1.01
C SER A 67 3.16 4.87 -0.56
N ALA A 68 2.03 5.58 -0.55
CA ALA A 68 0.72 5.00 -0.35
C ALA A 68 -0.14 5.21 -1.61
N HIS A 69 -0.68 4.13 -2.16
CA HIS A 69 -1.57 4.15 -3.29
C HIS A 69 -3.00 4.19 -2.77
N PHE A 70 -3.50 5.40 -2.58
CA PHE A 70 -4.91 5.61 -2.33
C PHE A 70 -5.66 5.40 -3.64
N PRO A 71 -6.55 4.40 -3.75
CA PRO A 71 -7.52 4.45 -4.81
C PRO A 71 -8.37 5.67 -4.49
N PHE A 72 -8.17 6.78 -5.21
CA PHE A 72 -9.30 7.66 -5.43
C PHE A 72 -10.42 6.72 -5.87
N TRP A 73 -11.44 6.57 -5.01
CA TRP A 73 -12.46 5.54 -5.19
C TRP A 73 -12.95 5.60 -6.64
N GLU A 74 -13.31 4.48 -7.26
CA GLU A 74 -14.24 4.58 -8.40
C GLU A 74 -15.43 5.36 -7.85
N GLY A 75 -15.63 6.60 -8.30
CA GLY A 75 -16.42 7.60 -7.55
C GLY A 75 -15.75 8.96 -7.42
N TYR A 76 -14.43 9.01 -7.43
CA TYR A 76 -13.69 10.14 -6.89
C TYR A 76 -12.87 10.90 -7.92
N ASP A 77 -13.38 12.05 -8.36
CA ASP A 77 -12.66 13.01 -9.18
C ASP A 77 -12.02 14.10 -8.30
N PRO A 78 -10.70 14.03 -8.01
CA PRO A 78 -10.01 15.06 -7.23
C PRO A 78 -9.95 16.41 -7.96
N ALA A 79 -10.16 16.44 -9.27
CA ALA A 79 -10.20 17.66 -10.08
C ALA A 79 -11.60 18.28 -10.15
N ALA A 80 -12.64 17.63 -9.60
CA ALA A 80 -13.98 18.20 -9.57
C ALA A 80 -14.02 19.46 -8.69
N MET A 81 -14.62 20.50 -9.26
CA MET A 81 -14.68 21.84 -8.68
C MET A 81 -15.59 21.91 -7.46
N GLU A 82 -16.68 21.13 -7.44
CA GLU A 82 -17.63 21.07 -6.33
C GLU A 82 -17.46 19.79 -5.52
N GLU A 83 -17.58 19.88 -4.20
CA GLU A 83 -17.36 18.76 -3.27
C GLU A 83 -18.29 17.57 -3.53
N LYS A 84 -19.57 17.84 -3.85
CA LYS A 84 -20.57 16.80 -4.16
C LYS A 84 -20.23 15.97 -5.41
N ASP A 85 -19.49 16.56 -6.36
CA ASP A 85 -19.14 15.93 -7.63
C ASP A 85 -17.87 15.08 -7.51
N ARG A 86 -17.14 15.22 -6.39
CA ARG A 86 -15.99 14.38 -6.05
C ARG A 86 -16.38 13.00 -5.54
N GLU A 87 -17.65 12.69 -5.30
CA GLU A 87 -18.06 11.40 -4.72
C GLU A 87 -18.96 10.57 -5.66
N LEU A 88 -19.22 11.05 -6.89
CA LEU A 88 -20.22 10.52 -7.83
C LEU A 88 -19.67 9.93 -9.16
N ALA A 89 -18.36 9.86 -9.34
CA ALA A 89 -17.72 9.52 -10.64
C ALA A 89 -17.64 8.03 -11.02
#